data_AF-A0A7W7Y042-F1
#
_entry.id   AF-A0A7W7Y042-F1
#
_cell.length_a   1.000
_cell.length_b   1.000
_cell.length_c   1.000
_cell.angle_alpha   90.00
_cell.angle_beta   90.00
_cell.angle_gamma   90.00
#
_symmetry.space_group_name_H-M   'P 1'
#
loop_
_entity.id
_entity.type
_entity.pdbx_description
1 polymer ?
#
loop_
_entity_poly.entity_id
_entity_poly.type
_entity_poly.pdbx_seq_one_letter_code
_entity_poly.pdbx_strand_id
1 'polypeptide(L)'
;MAFEPVEFISKLAALIPPPRAHLTRFHGIFAPNANLRAQLTPAHRGKGCNAASEATNPDDRTPDEKRRAMTWAQRLKRVFGIDMETCVHCGSQVKIVASVEEPQAIRAILDHFEKHGALEQAHCRPRPRGPPAAAV
;
A
#
# COMPACT_ATOMS: atom_id res chain seq x y z
N MET A 1 43.95 -28.79 10.20
CA MET A 1 42.61 -29.29 10.58
C MET A 1 41.72 -29.20 9.36
N ALA A 2 41.43 -30.32 8.72
CA ALA A 2 40.45 -30.41 7.64
C ALA A 2 39.14 -30.96 8.23
N PHE A 3 38.01 -30.36 7.90
CA PHE A 3 36.71 -30.91 8.27
C PHE A 3 36.39 -32.11 7.38
N GLU A 4 35.75 -33.12 7.95
CA GLU A 4 35.12 -34.18 7.17
C GLU A 4 33.96 -33.57 6.35
N PRO A 5 33.69 -34.00 5.11
CA PRO A 5 32.69 -33.38 4.24
C PRO A 5 31.30 -33.14 4.86
N VAL A 6 30.78 -34.07 5.67
CA VAL A 6 29.49 -33.93 6.37
C VAL A 6 29.62 -32.94 7.52
N GLU A 7 30.75 -32.94 8.22
CA GLU A 7 31.02 -31.98 9.29
C GLU A 7 31.09 -30.54 8.75
N PHE A 8 31.68 -30.34 7.57
CA PHE A 8 31.70 -29.05 6.90
C PHE A 8 30.29 -28.57 6.52
N ILE A 9 29.49 -29.46 5.89
CA ILE A 9 28.11 -29.14 5.48
C ILE A 9 27.24 -28.82 6.69
N SER A 10 27.37 -29.57 7.79
CA SER A 10 26.58 -29.32 9.00
C SER A 10 26.88 -27.95 9.63
N LYS A 11 28.16 -27.54 9.67
CA LYS A 11 28.57 -26.22 10.16
C LYS A 11 28.10 -25.08 9.24
N LEU A 12 28.10 -25.30 7.93
CA LEU A 12 27.53 -24.36 6.96
C LEU A 12 26.01 -24.22 7.12
N ALA A 13 25.30 -25.34 7.25
CA ALA A 13 23.85 -25.34 7.42
C ALA A 13 23.40 -24.65 8.71
N ALA A 14 24.22 -24.70 9.78
CA ALA A 14 23.93 -24.01 11.04
C ALA A 14 23.91 -22.48 10.92
N LEU A 15 24.53 -21.90 9.88
CA LEU A 15 24.48 -20.46 9.61
C LEU A 15 23.18 -20.04 8.92
N ILE A 16 22.44 -20.98 8.31
CA ILE A 16 21.20 -20.69 7.62
C ILE A 16 20.11 -20.49 8.68
N PRO A 17 19.52 -19.30 8.79
CA PRO A 17 18.50 -19.06 9.78
C PRO A 17 17.23 -19.87 9.48
N PRO A 18 16.46 -20.23 10.51
CA PRO A 18 15.27 -21.05 10.35
C PRO A 18 14.28 -20.37 9.38
N PRO A 19 13.57 -21.17 8.56
CA PRO A 19 12.64 -20.62 7.58
C PRO A 19 11.58 -19.78 8.29
N ARG A 20 11.26 -18.62 7.70
CA ARG A 20 10.29 -17.65 8.21
C ARG A 20 10.70 -16.91 9.49
N ALA A 21 11.95 -17.04 9.95
CA ALA A 21 12.48 -16.18 10.99
C ALA A 21 12.69 -14.75 10.45
N HIS A 22 12.22 -13.76 11.21
CA HIS A 22 12.45 -12.36 10.85
C HIS A 22 13.87 -11.94 11.23
N LEU A 23 14.74 -11.82 10.23
CA LEU A 23 16.16 -11.49 10.44
C LEU A 23 16.40 -10.00 10.67
N THR A 24 15.48 -9.15 10.21
CA THR A 24 15.58 -7.70 10.36
C THR A 24 14.85 -7.26 11.63
N ARG A 25 15.56 -7.03 12.72
CA ARG A 25 14.92 -6.43 13.91
C ARG A 25 14.91 -4.91 13.80
N PHE A 26 13.72 -4.33 13.70
CA PHE A 26 13.55 -2.89 13.72
C PHE A 26 13.55 -2.40 15.18
N HIS A 27 14.34 -1.36 15.44
CA HIS A 27 14.44 -0.71 16.74
C HIS A 27 14.02 0.76 16.66
N GLY A 28 13.75 1.37 17.81
CA GLY A 28 13.35 2.77 17.92
C GLY A 28 11.84 2.99 18.01
N ILE A 29 11.47 4.23 18.31
CA ILE A 29 10.08 4.66 18.61
C ILE A 29 9.11 4.47 17.43
N PHE A 30 9.61 4.37 16.20
CA PHE A 30 8.83 4.10 15.00
C PHE A 30 8.85 2.62 14.56
N ALA A 31 9.52 1.71 15.28
CA ALA A 31 9.54 0.29 14.94
C ALA A 31 8.11 -0.31 14.98
N PRO A 32 7.78 -1.30 14.12
CA PRO A 32 6.42 -1.86 14.02
C PRO A 32 5.79 -2.28 15.35
N ASN A 33 6.60 -2.80 16.28
CA ASN A 33 6.17 -3.27 17.59
C ASN A 33 6.48 -2.31 18.74
N ALA A 34 6.88 -1.06 18.48
CA ALA A 34 7.13 -0.09 19.53
C ALA A 34 5.81 0.38 20.18
N ASN A 35 5.75 0.39 21.51
CA ASN A 35 4.53 0.73 22.26
C ASN A 35 4.02 2.16 21.98
N LEU A 36 4.93 3.11 21.76
CA LEU A 36 4.59 4.51 21.52
C LEU A 36 4.24 4.81 20.04
N ARG A 37 4.44 3.86 19.12
CA ARG A 37 4.27 4.10 17.67
C ARG A 37 2.86 4.55 17.31
N ALA A 38 1.85 4.01 17.98
CA ALA A 38 0.45 4.36 17.75
C ALA A 38 0.13 5.81 18.15
N GLN A 39 0.86 6.40 19.11
CA GLN A 39 0.68 7.78 19.54
C GLN A 39 1.44 8.75 18.63
N LEU A 40 2.57 8.33 18.06
CA LEU A 40 3.49 9.18 17.30
C LEU A 40 3.24 9.18 15.79
N THR A 41 2.60 8.15 15.24
CA THR A 41 2.32 8.06 13.80
C THR A 41 0.95 8.68 13.49
N PRO A 42 0.81 9.59 12.51
CA PRO A 42 -0.49 10.19 12.15
C PRO A 42 -1.58 9.16 11.79
N ALA A 43 -1.17 7.97 11.35
CA ALA A 43 -2.06 6.87 11.02
C ALA A 43 -2.48 6.04 12.26
N HIS A 44 -2.03 6.38 13.47
CA HIS A 44 -2.22 5.62 14.71
C HIS A 44 -1.95 4.12 14.55
N ARG A 45 -0.87 3.76 13.83
CA ARG A 45 -0.51 2.35 13.59
C ARG A 45 0.38 1.83 14.71
N GLY A 46 0.01 0.70 15.32
CA GLY A 46 0.85 0.02 16.31
C GLY A 46 0.00 -0.64 17.40
N LYS A 47 0.67 -1.30 18.34
CA LYS A 47 0.04 -1.88 19.53
C LYS A 47 -0.62 -0.77 20.36
N GLY A 48 -1.86 -0.97 20.79
CA GLY A 48 -2.63 0.05 21.53
C GLY A 48 -3.40 1.04 20.66
N CYS A 49 -3.51 0.82 19.34
CA CYS A 49 -4.48 1.56 18.54
C CYS A 49 -5.90 1.10 18.89
N ASN A 50 -6.60 1.86 19.72
CA ASN A 50 -8.00 1.62 20.07
C ASN A 50 -8.95 2.05 18.94
N ALA A 51 -8.62 1.73 17.69
CA ALA A 51 -9.42 2.08 16.51
C ALA A 51 -10.41 0.97 16.12
N ALA A 52 -10.64 -0.02 16.98
CA ALA A 52 -11.42 -1.22 16.64
C ALA A 52 -12.55 -1.58 17.61
N SER A 53 -12.77 -0.86 18.71
CA SER A 53 -13.78 -1.29 19.70
C SER A 53 -15.01 -0.41 19.87
N GLU A 54 -15.06 0.81 19.32
CA GLU A 54 -16.26 1.66 19.45
C GLU A 54 -16.54 2.41 18.14
N ALA A 55 -17.21 1.73 17.22
CA ALA A 55 -17.92 2.39 16.13
C ALA A 55 -19.24 1.65 15.91
N THR A 56 -20.24 2.13 16.65
CA THR A 56 -21.66 2.09 16.30
C THR A 56 -21.82 2.34 14.80
N ASN A 57 -22.52 1.44 14.11
CA ASN A 57 -22.82 1.47 12.67
C ASN A 57 -21.62 1.57 11.67
N PRO A 58 -21.60 0.73 10.61
CA PRO A 58 -20.58 0.82 9.56
C PRO A 58 -20.62 2.13 8.77
N ASP A 59 -21.70 2.91 8.88
CA ASP A 59 -21.89 4.14 8.13
C ASP A 59 -21.19 5.36 8.74
N ASP A 60 -21.03 5.39 10.07
CA ASP A 60 -20.43 6.50 10.83
C ASP A 60 -18.90 6.52 10.78
N ARG A 61 -18.28 5.54 10.11
CA ARG A 61 -16.82 5.45 9.98
C ARG A 61 -16.28 6.53 9.05
N THR A 62 -15.17 7.15 9.44
CA THR A 62 -14.41 8.03 8.55
C THR A 62 -13.94 7.26 7.30
N PRO A 63 -13.71 7.94 6.16
CA PRO A 63 -13.23 7.29 4.94
C PRO A 63 -11.97 6.46 5.15
N ASP A 64 -11.08 6.88 6.06
CA ASP A 64 -9.86 6.17 6.37
C ASP A 64 -10.09 4.93 7.24
N GLU A 65 -11.05 4.95 8.17
CA GLU A 65 -11.46 3.77 8.94
C GLU A 65 -12.16 2.73 8.05
N LYS A 66 -13.05 3.17 7.15
CA LYS A 66 -13.68 2.31 6.14
C LYS A 66 -12.60 1.59 5.29
N ARG A 67 -11.53 2.30 4.90
CA ARG A 67 -10.39 1.72 4.15
C ARG A 67 -9.57 0.72 4.99
N ARG A 68 -9.34 1.01 6.26
CA ARG A 68 -8.59 0.13 7.18
C ARG A 68 -9.33 -1.18 7.45
N ALA A 69 -10.64 -1.10 7.64
CA ALA A 69 -11.51 -2.25 7.93
C ALA A 69 -11.79 -3.15 6.72
N MET A 70 -11.39 -2.76 5.50
CA MET A 70 -11.61 -3.58 4.31
C MET A 70 -10.90 -4.92 4.43
N THR A 71 -11.68 -6.00 4.34
CA THR A 71 -11.16 -7.36 4.24
C THR A 71 -10.42 -7.57 2.93
N TRP A 72 -9.58 -8.61 2.88
CA TRP A 72 -8.87 -8.98 1.65
C TRP A 72 -9.83 -9.20 0.47
N ALA A 73 -10.95 -9.89 0.68
CA ALA A 73 -11.97 -10.11 -0.35
C ALA A 73 -12.65 -8.81 -0.82
N GLN A 74 -12.95 -7.87 0.10
CA GLN A 74 -13.52 -6.56 -0.26
C GLN A 74 -12.55 -5.73 -1.13
N ARG A 75 -11.24 -5.84 -0.88
CA ARG A 75 -10.23 -5.19 -1.72
C ARG A 75 -10.16 -5.82 -3.10
N LEU A 76 -10.17 -7.15 -3.21
CA LEU A 76 -10.20 -7.85 -4.49
C LEU A 76 -11.45 -7.48 -5.29
N LYS A 77 -12.63 -7.48 -4.66
CA LYS A 77 -13.88 -7.05 -5.32
C LYS A 77 -13.79 -5.63 -5.86
N ARG A 78 -13.02 -4.74 -5.22
CA ARG A 78 -12.84 -3.36 -5.69
C ARG A 78 -11.87 -3.25 -6.86
N VAL A 79 -10.83 -4.07 -6.88
CA VAL A 79 -9.87 -4.14 -8.00
C VAL A 79 -10.51 -4.76 -9.23
N PHE A 80 -11.21 -5.88 -9.06
CA PHE A 80 -11.89 -6.60 -10.14
C PHE A 80 -13.30 -6.07 -10.45
N GLY A 81 -13.85 -5.20 -9.60
CA GLY A 81 -15.14 -4.57 -9.83
C GLY A 81 -15.07 -3.29 -10.64
N ILE A 82 -13.85 -2.79 -10.94
CA ILE A 82 -13.67 -1.73 -11.93
C ILE A 82 -13.52 -2.42 -13.28
N ASP A 83 -14.62 -2.47 -14.02
CA ASP A 83 -14.60 -2.89 -15.41
C ASP A 83 -14.02 -1.75 -16.27
N MET A 84 -12.82 -1.96 -16.79
CA MET A 84 -12.17 -1.00 -17.69
C MET A 84 -12.76 -1.01 -19.11
N GLU A 85 -13.58 -2.02 -19.44
CA GLU A 85 -14.25 -2.15 -20.73
C GLU A 85 -15.66 -1.54 -20.75
N THR A 86 -16.11 -0.92 -19.64
CA THR A 86 -17.40 -0.23 -19.59
C THR A 86 -17.20 1.26 -19.27
N CYS A 87 -17.79 2.13 -20.09
CA CYS A 87 -17.75 3.58 -19.85
C CYS A 87 -18.58 3.94 -18.60
N VAL A 88 -17.97 4.68 -17.66
CA VAL A 88 -18.65 5.12 -16.42
C VAL A 88 -19.75 6.17 -16.63
N HIS A 89 -19.74 6.87 -17.77
CA HIS A 89 -20.71 7.93 -18.06
C HIS A 89 -21.93 7.43 -18.85
N CYS A 90 -21.73 6.55 -19.83
CA CYS A 90 -22.80 6.08 -20.72
C CYS A 90 -23.04 4.55 -20.69
N GLY A 91 -22.21 3.78 -20.00
CA GLY A 91 -22.36 2.31 -19.89
C GLY A 91 -22.05 1.53 -21.17
N SER A 92 -21.55 2.18 -22.23
CA SER A 92 -21.16 1.49 -23.46
C SER A 92 -19.84 0.74 -23.31
N GLN A 93 -19.63 -0.26 -24.17
CA GLN A 93 -18.35 -0.97 -24.23
C GLN A 93 -17.23 -0.06 -24.75
N VAL A 94 -16.09 -0.06 -24.07
CA VAL A 94 -14.86 0.64 -24.45
C VAL A 94 -13.74 -0.37 -24.64
N LYS A 95 -12.82 -0.07 -25.55
CA LYS A 95 -11.67 -0.94 -25.85
C LYS A 95 -10.38 -0.21 -25.50
N ILE A 96 -9.45 -0.92 -24.87
CA ILE A 96 -8.10 -0.42 -24.64
C ILE A 96 -7.38 -0.33 -26.00
N VAL A 97 -7.05 0.89 -26.43
CA VAL A 97 -6.41 1.15 -27.73
C VAL A 97 -4.89 1.07 -27.64
N ALA A 98 -4.31 1.54 -26.53
CA ALA A 98 -2.88 1.51 -26.28
C ALA A 98 -2.59 1.54 -24.77
N SER A 99 -1.45 0.96 -24.38
CA SER A 99 -0.82 1.14 -23.07
C SER A 99 0.39 2.04 -23.25
N VAL A 100 0.48 3.14 -22.49
CA VAL A 100 1.63 4.05 -22.53
C VAL A 100 2.49 3.79 -21.29
N GLU A 101 3.67 3.22 -21.49
CA GLU A 101 4.59 2.86 -20.40
C GLU A 101 5.79 3.81 -20.28
N GLU A 102 6.06 4.59 -21.33
CA GLU A 102 7.21 5.50 -21.38
C GLU A 102 7.00 6.74 -20.47
N PRO A 103 7.86 6.98 -19.46
CA PRO A 103 7.66 8.07 -18.49
C PRO A 103 7.63 9.47 -19.11
N GLN A 104 8.40 9.70 -20.17
CA GLN A 104 8.44 11.00 -20.84
C GLN A 104 7.13 11.29 -21.59
N ALA A 105 6.59 10.29 -22.30
CA ALA A 105 5.32 10.40 -22.99
C ALA A 105 4.16 10.62 -22.00
N ILE A 106 4.15 9.89 -20.88
CA ILE A 106 3.15 10.07 -19.81
C ILE A 106 3.16 11.52 -19.31
N ARG A 107 4.34 12.08 -19.00
CA ARG A 107 4.47 13.47 -18.53
C ARG A 107 3.96 14.47 -19.55
N ALA A 108 4.38 14.35 -20.81
CA ALA A 108 3.96 15.26 -21.87
C ALA A 108 2.43 15.28 -22.06
N ILE A 109 1.78 14.11 -21.96
CA ILE A 109 0.31 13.99 -22.04
C ILE A 109 -0.35 14.67 -20.85
N LEU A 110 0.13 14.42 -19.63
CA LEU A 110 -0.43 15.02 -18.42
C LEU A 110 -0.28 16.54 -18.40
N ASP A 111 0.90 17.06 -18.77
CA ASP A 111 1.17 18.51 -18.86
C ASP A 111 0.24 19.19 -19.88
N HIS A 112 -0.09 18.50 -20.97
CA HIS A 112 -1.05 19.00 -21.96
C HIS A 112 -2.45 19.13 -21.35
N PHE A 113 -2.94 18.11 -20.63
CA PHE A 113 -4.25 18.17 -19.98
C PHE A 113 -4.34 19.24 -18.88
N GLU A 114 -3.26 19.46 -18.12
CA GLU A 114 -3.19 20.55 -17.13
C GLU A 114 -3.34 21.92 -17.80
N LYS A 115 -2.62 22.16 -18.89
CA LYS A 115 -2.68 23.43 -19.64
C LYS A 115 -4.06 23.71 -20.23
N HIS A 116 -4.81 22.67 -20.57
CA HIS A 116 -6.14 22.77 -21.17
C HIS A 116 -7.29 22.60 -20.16
N GLY A 117 -7.01 22.52 -18.86
CA GLY A 117 -8.03 22.50 -17.80
C GLY A 117 -8.91 21.25 -17.79
N ALA A 118 -8.46 20.14 -18.39
CA ALA A 118 -9.28 18.94 -18.61
C ALA A 118 -9.26 17.93 -17.44
N LEU A 119 -8.66 18.27 -16.30
CA LEU A 119 -8.49 17.37 -15.15
C LEU A 119 -9.67 17.43 -14.17
N GLU A 120 -10.92 17.30 -14.62
CA GLU A 120 -12.04 17.24 -13.67
C GLU A 120 -13.01 16.10 -13.97
N GLN A 121 -12.74 14.96 -13.33
CA GLN A 121 -13.67 14.04 -12.63
C GLN A 121 -13.06 12.63 -12.50
N ALA A 122 -11.81 12.55 -12.01
CA ALA A 122 -11.26 11.29 -11.52
C ALA A 122 -11.87 10.99 -10.13
N HIS A 123 -13.12 10.55 -10.13
CA HIS A 123 -13.84 9.86 -9.05
C HIS A 123 -12.95 9.51 -7.86
N CYS A 124 -13.04 10.29 -6.78
CA CYS A 124 -12.55 9.99 -5.43
C CYS A 124 -11.20 9.25 -5.34
N ARG A 125 -10.20 9.58 -6.18
CA ARG A 125 -8.82 9.16 -5.90
C ARG A 125 -8.23 10.14 -4.87
N PRO A 126 -7.86 9.69 -3.66
CA PRO A 126 -7.09 10.55 -2.77
C PRO A 126 -5.82 10.98 -3.52
N ARG A 127 -5.47 12.26 -3.41
CA ARG A 127 -4.31 12.86 -4.06
C ARG A 127 -3.09 11.95 -3.88
N PRO A 128 -2.25 11.72 -4.92
CA PRO A 128 -1.00 11.01 -4.76
C PRO A 128 -0.23 11.61 -3.59
N ARG A 129 0.02 10.82 -2.54
CA ARG A 129 0.85 11.27 -1.42
C ARG A 129 2.29 11.23 -1.90
N GLY A 130 2.88 12.42 -2.07
CA GLY A 130 4.33 12.56 -2.17
C GLY A 130 5.01 12.11 -0.86
N PRO A 131 6.33 11.87 -0.89
CA PRO A 131 7.11 11.66 0.34
C PRO A 131 6.90 12.85 1.29
N PRO A 132 6.87 12.62 2.62
CA PRO A 132 6.71 13.70 3.60
C PRO A 132 7.83 14.73 3.41
N ALA A 133 7.47 16.02 3.45
CA ALA A 133 8.47 17.09 3.45
C ALA A 133 9.41 16.90 4.64
N ALA A 134 10.72 17.04 4.40
CA ALA A 134 11.72 16.99 5.45
C ALA A 134 11.38 18.06 6.50
N ALA A 135 11.27 17.66 7.76
CA ALA A 135 11.09 18.60 8.86
C ALA A 135 12.36 19.46 8.95
N VAL A 136 12.18 20.78 8.93
CA VAL A 136 13.20 21.79 9.24
C VAL A 136 13.33 21.90 10.75
#